data_AF-J4WMF4-F1
#
_entry.id   AF-J4WMF4-F1
#
_cell.length_a   1.000
_cell.length_b   1.000
_cell.length_c   1.000
_cell.angle_alpha   90.00
_cell.angle_beta   90.00
_cell.angle_gamma   90.00
#
_symmetry.space_group_name_H-M   'P 1'
#
loop_
_entity.id
_entity.type
_entity.pdbx_description
1 polymer ?
#
loop_
_entity_poly.entity_id
_entity_poly.type
_entity_poly.pdbx_seq_one_letter_code
_entity_poly.pdbx_strand_id
1 'polypeptide(L)'
;MYHREKTYNGSYTERMVTAGSSSRSPNAGVTNYYLPVYAAAAGCDPVSEELACVLELLLWFFDSRGGKYYRTHTRQPGWVDETVVDWFMATSRQLADQYGRVVPSIAHPGINDNKINGQSHGWPRNANNATRTGDRGGYTGRDVPFMQALVATPGLIGLFYGHDHGNTWCYRWTGKLDGLDVDAGIAGAGLHLCYGQHTDYGGYGYWVRGERQIVATRKGLRNGTLDTHTMLETGEVVGKVTLNSTFNDDVYDTVPNVKTFMPLSAGKESTSLAVTLRPALAVLALLLFCNKRGRAAW
;
A
#
# COMPACT_ATOMS: atom_id res chain seq x y z
N MET A 1 18.13 -14.90 9.75
CA MET A 1 16.73 -14.45 9.83
C MET A 1 15.83 -15.65 10.08
N TYR A 2 15.52 -16.49 9.08
CA TYR A 2 14.57 -17.61 9.25
C TYR A 2 14.84 -18.58 10.41
N HIS A 3 16.11 -18.94 10.67
CA HIS A 3 16.43 -19.79 11.85
C HIS A 3 16.01 -19.15 13.18
N ARG A 4 16.03 -17.80 13.26
CA ARG A 4 15.59 -17.05 14.44
C ARG A 4 14.07 -16.84 14.44
N GLU A 5 13.45 -16.68 13.29
CA GLU A 5 11.97 -16.62 13.21
C GLU A 5 11.34 -17.91 13.77
N LYS A 6 11.95 -19.07 13.46
CA LYS A 6 11.52 -20.38 13.98
C LYS A 6 11.65 -20.56 15.50
N THR A 7 12.24 -19.62 16.24
CA THR A 7 12.27 -19.68 17.71
C THR A 7 11.03 -19.10 18.36
N TYR A 8 10.16 -18.41 17.61
CA TYR A 8 8.92 -17.84 18.13
C TYR A 8 7.71 -18.70 17.75
N ASN A 9 6.89 -19.04 18.74
CA ASN A 9 5.66 -19.80 18.51
C ASN A 9 4.69 -19.00 17.62
N GLY A 10 4.11 -19.64 16.62
CA GLY A 10 3.21 -18.97 15.65
C GLY A 10 3.92 -18.14 14.57
N SER A 11 5.23 -18.26 14.39
CA SER A 11 5.92 -17.65 13.25
C SER A 11 5.61 -18.42 11.96
N TYR A 12 4.90 -17.78 11.03
CA TYR A 12 4.60 -18.32 9.69
C TYR A 12 5.62 -17.88 8.63
N THR A 13 6.62 -17.08 9.02
CA THR A 13 7.64 -16.58 8.09
C THR A 13 8.67 -17.65 7.77
N GLU A 14 8.35 -18.47 6.78
CA GLU A 14 9.27 -19.42 6.18
C GLU A 14 9.86 -18.90 4.87
N ARG A 15 10.96 -19.49 4.43
CA ARG A 15 11.49 -19.21 3.10
C ARG A 15 10.65 -19.93 2.06
N MET A 16 9.56 -19.32 1.60
CA MET A 16 8.63 -19.93 0.65
C MET A 16 9.16 -19.93 -0.80
N VAL A 17 10.08 -19.00 -1.13
CA VAL A 17 10.77 -18.98 -2.43
C VAL A 17 12.08 -19.76 -2.32
N THR A 18 11.99 -21.06 -2.57
CA THR A 18 13.14 -21.95 -2.79
C THR A 18 13.16 -22.24 -4.29
N ALA A 19 13.99 -21.54 -5.06
CA ALA A 19 14.10 -21.79 -6.50
C ALA A 19 14.18 -23.30 -6.78
N GLY A 20 13.36 -23.79 -7.71
CA GLY A 20 13.41 -25.18 -8.15
C GLY A 20 14.85 -25.54 -8.52
N SER A 21 15.30 -26.70 -8.03
CA SER A 21 16.67 -27.23 -8.17
C SER A 21 17.75 -26.55 -7.31
N SER A 22 18.06 -27.18 -6.16
CA SER A 22 19.39 -27.32 -5.50
C SER A 22 20.30 -26.09 -5.27
N SER A 23 19.88 -24.89 -5.65
CA SER A 23 20.69 -23.66 -5.59
C SER A 23 19.80 -22.49 -5.18
N ARG A 24 20.13 -21.90 -4.03
CA ARG A 24 19.51 -20.68 -3.50
C ARG A 24 19.54 -19.60 -4.58
N SER A 25 18.39 -19.08 -5.03
CA SER A 25 18.38 -17.78 -5.72
C SER A 25 18.66 -16.69 -4.67
N PRO A 26 19.83 -16.02 -4.69
CA PRO A 26 20.11 -14.92 -3.77
C PRO A 26 19.27 -13.68 -4.10
N ASN A 27 18.64 -13.66 -5.28
CA ASN A 27 17.94 -12.50 -5.81
C ASN A 27 16.48 -12.42 -5.37
N ALA A 28 15.89 -13.50 -4.86
CA ALA A 28 14.49 -13.52 -4.45
C ALA A 28 14.17 -12.57 -3.27
N GLY A 29 15.17 -12.11 -2.50
CA GLY A 29 14.93 -11.44 -1.22
C GLY A 29 14.65 -12.44 -0.10
N VAL A 30 14.14 -11.95 1.03
CA VAL A 30 14.00 -12.69 2.29
C VAL A 30 12.59 -12.66 2.89
N THR A 31 11.65 -11.87 2.36
CA THR A 31 10.29 -11.73 2.94
C THR A 31 9.17 -11.96 1.93
N ASN A 32 9.27 -13.07 1.17
CA ASN A 32 8.20 -13.52 0.27
C ASN A 32 7.43 -14.66 0.91
N TYR A 33 6.13 -14.45 1.14
CA TYR A 33 5.25 -15.44 1.76
C TYR A 33 3.78 -15.09 1.50
N TYR A 34 2.87 -16.00 1.82
CA TYR A 34 1.45 -15.71 1.86
C TYR A 34 0.84 -16.18 3.18
N LEU A 35 -0.26 -15.54 3.58
CA LEU A 35 -1.05 -15.94 4.74
C LEU A 35 -2.47 -16.34 4.28
N PRO A 36 -2.89 -17.59 4.55
CA PRO A 36 -4.27 -17.99 4.34
C PRO A 36 -5.18 -17.46 5.46
N VAL A 37 -6.34 -16.93 5.08
CA VAL A 37 -7.38 -16.49 6.00
C VAL A 37 -8.59 -17.42 5.84
N TYR A 38 -8.87 -18.20 6.87
CA TYR A 38 -9.95 -19.17 6.86
C TYR A 38 -11.23 -18.61 7.46
N ALA A 39 -12.37 -19.12 7.00
CA ALA A 39 -13.66 -18.87 7.62
C ALA A 39 -13.64 -19.34 9.08
N ALA A 40 -14.10 -18.47 9.99
CA ALA A 40 -14.47 -18.89 11.33
C ALA A 40 -15.66 -19.86 11.23
N ALA A 41 -15.41 -21.15 11.38
CA ALA A 41 -16.39 -22.23 11.40
C ALA A 41 -16.10 -23.15 12.61
N ALA A 42 -17.14 -23.65 13.26
CA ALA A 42 -16.98 -24.59 14.36
C ALA A 42 -16.25 -25.85 13.88
N GLY A 43 -15.16 -26.23 14.58
CA GLY A 43 -14.35 -27.40 14.21
C GLY A 43 -13.33 -27.15 13.09
N CYS A 44 -13.20 -25.91 12.59
CA CYS A 44 -12.06 -25.56 11.73
C CYS A 44 -10.83 -25.36 12.62
N ASP A 45 -10.04 -26.41 12.75
CA ASP A 45 -8.64 -26.32 13.16
C ASP A 45 -7.78 -26.42 11.88
N PRO A 46 -7.15 -25.32 11.42
CA PRO A 46 -6.32 -25.31 10.21
C PRO A 46 -5.06 -26.19 10.34
N VAL A 47 -4.79 -26.72 11.54
CA VAL A 47 -3.72 -27.68 11.83
C VAL A 47 -4.25 -29.13 11.83
N SER A 48 -5.56 -29.32 11.91
CA SER A 48 -6.16 -30.66 11.83
C SER A 48 -6.43 -31.07 10.39
N GLU A 49 -6.09 -32.31 10.04
CA GLU A 49 -6.37 -32.89 8.72
C GLU A 49 -7.83 -33.39 8.59
N GLU A 50 -8.62 -33.33 9.68
CA GLU A 50 -9.95 -33.96 9.78
C GLU A 50 -11.10 -33.11 9.22
N LEU A 51 -10.96 -31.78 9.12
CA LEU A 51 -11.99 -30.90 8.56
C LEU A 51 -11.39 -29.83 7.66
N ALA A 52 -11.80 -29.82 6.38
CA ALA A 52 -11.33 -28.82 5.42
C ALA A 52 -11.83 -27.41 5.78
N CYS A 53 -10.97 -26.62 6.41
CA CYS A 53 -11.20 -25.19 6.61
C CYS A 53 -11.44 -24.48 5.27
N VAL A 54 -12.47 -23.64 5.20
CA VAL A 54 -12.76 -22.87 3.98
C VAL A 54 -11.83 -21.68 3.91
N LEU A 55 -10.89 -21.69 2.96
CA LEU A 55 -9.95 -20.59 2.70
C LEU A 55 -10.67 -19.41 2.03
N GLU A 56 -10.94 -18.32 2.74
CA GLU A 56 -11.75 -17.19 2.24
C GLU A 56 -10.92 -16.10 1.54
N LEU A 57 -9.67 -15.88 1.99
CA LEU A 57 -8.81 -14.82 1.49
C LEU A 57 -7.33 -15.23 1.57
N LEU A 58 -6.55 -14.83 0.59
CA LEU A 58 -5.08 -14.92 0.60
C LEU A 58 -4.45 -13.53 0.74
N LEU A 59 -3.47 -13.42 1.64
CA LEU A 59 -2.64 -12.22 1.77
C LEU A 59 -1.26 -12.53 1.21
N TRP A 60 -0.87 -11.89 0.11
CA TRP A 60 0.45 -12.06 -0.49
C TRP A 60 1.41 -10.96 -0.03
N PHE A 61 2.63 -11.34 0.33
CA PHE A 61 3.70 -10.43 0.73
C PHE A 61 4.92 -10.65 -0.16
N PHE A 62 5.41 -9.57 -0.75
CA PHE A 62 6.50 -9.61 -1.72
C PHE A 62 7.67 -8.74 -1.26
N ASP A 63 8.87 -9.30 -1.30
CA ASP A 63 10.10 -8.59 -1.01
C ASP A 63 10.59 -7.89 -2.28
N SER A 64 10.30 -6.59 -2.39
CA SER A 64 10.83 -5.74 -3.47
C SER A 64 12.32 -5.40 -3.27
N ARG A 65 12.92 -5.85 -2.16
CA ARG A 65 14.30 -5.59 -1.75
C ARG A 65 14.53 -4.10 -1.46
N GLY A 66 15.49 -3.47 -2.14
CA GLY A 66 15.85 -2.08 -1.96
C GLY A 66 16.86 -1.84 -0.85
N GLY A 67 17.31 -0.58 -0.76
CA GLY A 67 18.32 -0.16 0.22
C GLY A 67 19.70 -0.78 -0.03
N LYS A 68 20.35 -1.21 1.04
CA LYS A 68 21.71 -1.78 1.03
C LYS A 68 21.71 -3.12 1.77
N TYR A 69 22.52 -4.06 1.30
CA TYR A 69 22.77 -5.32 2.01
C TYR A 69 23.40 -5.04 3.37
N TYR A 70 22.96 -5.80 4.37
CA TYR A 70 23.52 -5.76 5.71
C TYR A 70 25.02 -6.11 5.69
N ARG A 71 25.84 -5.35 6.44
CA ARG A 71 27.32 -5.44 6.53
C ARG A 71 28.11 -5.04 5.29
N THR A 72 27.75 -5.50 4.10
CA THR A 72 28.50 -5.13 2.88
C THR A 72 28.19 -3.70 2.44
N HIS A 73 27.03 -3.16 2.83
CA HIS A 73 26.52 -1.86 2.43
C HIS A 73 26.42 -1.66 0.91
N THR A 74 26.53 -2.74 0.14
CA THR A 74 26.31 -2.76 -1.30
C THR A 74 24.83 -2.58 -1.59
N ARG A 75 24.49 -1.83 -2.64
CA ARG A 75 23.09 -1.57 -2.99
C ARG A 75 22.39 -2.85 -3.42
N GLN A 76 21.15 -3.00 -3.00
CA GLN A 76 20.27 -4.07 -3.51
C GLN A 76 19.49 -3.57 -4.72
N PRO A 77 19.10 -4.46 -5.65
CA PRO A 77 17.97 -4.25 -6.54
C PRO A 77 16.74 -3.72 -5.80
N GLY A 78 15.87 -2.95 -6.46
CA GLY A 78 14.63 -2.41 -5.88
C GLY A 78 13.41 -2.76 -6.73
N TRP A 79 13.16 -4.06 -6.89
CA TRP A 79 11.99 -4.63 -7.57
C TRP A 79 11.75 -6.05 -7.06
N VAL A 80 10.55 -6.60 -7.24
CA VAL A 80 10.31 -8.03 -6.99
C VAL A 80 10.99 -8.86 -8.07
N ASP A 81 11.75 -9.88 -7.67
CA ASP A 81 12.52 -10.71 -8.58
C ASP A 81 11.63 -11.68 -9.38
N GLU A 82 11.99 -11.99 -10.62
CA GLU A 82 11.21 -12.91 -11.47
C GLU A 82 11.06 -14.30 -10.82
N THR A 83 12.05 -14.76 -10.05
CA THR A 83 11.91 -16.02 -9.30
C THR A 83 10.78 -16.01 -8.27
N VAL A 84 10.43 -14.83 -7.75
CA VAL A 84 9.26 -14.64 -6.87
C VAL A 84 7.97 -14.60 -7.68
N VAL A 85 8.01 -14.00 -8.88
CA VAL A 85 6.88 -13.99 -9.82
C VAL A 85 6.49 -15.41 -10.22
N ASP A 86 7.47 -16.24 -10.59
CA ASP A 86 7.26 -17.64 -10.94
C ASP A 86 6.64 -18.42 -9.77
N TRP A 87 7.19 -18.24 -8.56
CA TRP A 87 6.65 -18.84 -7.34
C TRP A 87 5.21 -18.41 -7.09
N PHE A 88 4.92 -17.12 -7.18
CA PHE A 88 3.58 -16.57 -6.97
C PHE A 88 2.56 -17.16 -7.94
N MET A 89 2.87 -17.15 -9.24
CA MET A 89 1.97 -17.65 -10.26
C MET A 89 1.77 -19.17 -10.18
N ALA A 90 2.82 -19.94 -9.82
CA ALA A 90 2.70 -21.38 -9.59
C ALA A 90 1.88 -21.69 -8.34
N THR A 91 2.16 -21.01 -7.22
CA THR A 91 1.48 -21.22 -5.94
C THR A 91 0.02 -20.82 -6.02
N SER A 92 -0.31 -19.69 -6.66
CA SER A 92 -1.69 -19.25 -6.84
C SER A 92 -2.52 -20.24 -7.65
N ARG A 93 -1.93 -20.86 -8.69
CA ARG A 93 -2.60 -21.92 -9.47
C ARG A 93 -2.79 -23.19 -8.65
N GLN A 94 -1.75 -23.64 -7.97
CA GLN A 94 -1.83 -24.82 -7.10
C GLN A 94 -2.91 -24.66 -6.02
N LEU A 95 -3.01 -23.49 -5.39
CA LEU A 95 -4.06 -23.21 -4.40
C LEU A 95 -5.44 -23.20 -5.06
N ALA A 96 -5.59 -22.62 -6.25
CA ALA A 96 -6.87 -22.64 -6.95
C ALA A 96 -7.31 -24.08 -7.29
N ASP A 97 -6.38 -24.92 -7.74
CA ASP A 97 -6.63 -26.33 -8.04
C ASP A 97 -6.99 -27.12 -6.78
N GLN A 98 -6.24 -26.92 -5.69
CA GLN A 98 -6.46 -27.60 -4.40
C GLN A 98 -7.84 -27.31 -3.81
N TYR A 99 -8.30 -26.06 -3.88
CA TYR A 99 -9.60 -25.66 -3.34
C TYR A 99 -10.73 -25.69 -4.38
N GLY A 100 -10.44 -26.07 -5.63
CA GLY A 100 -11.41 -26.14 -6.72
C GLY A 100 -12.03 -24.80 -7.12
N ARG A 101 -11.39 -23.67 -6.76
CA ARG A 101 -11.85 -22.32 -7.09
C ARG A 101 -10.74 -21.29 -6.97
N VAL A 102 -10.91 -20.17 -7.67
CA VAL A 102 -10.12 -18.97 -7.41
C VAL A 102 -10.42 -18.45 -6.00
N VAL A 103 -9.37 -18.20 -5.23
CA VAL A 103 -9.47 -17.61 -3.89
C VAL A 103 -9.23 -16.11 -4.01
N PRO A 104 -10.16 -15.26 -3.51
CA PRO A 104 -9.93 -13.82 -3.43
C PRO A 104 -8.61 -13.51 -2.71
N SER A 105 -7.89 -12.50 -3.18
CA SER A 105 -6.59 -12.17 -2.60
C SER A 105 -6.29 -10.68 -2.61
N ILE A 106 -5.37 -10.28 -1.73
CA ILE A 106 -4.73 -8.96 -1.75
C ILE A 106 -3.22 -9.11 -1.66
N ALA A 107 -2.50 -8.11 -2.16
CA ALA A 107 -1.05 -8.14 -2.26
C ALA A 107 -0.40 -6.94 -1.56
N HIS A 108 0.76 -7.15 -0.96
CA HIS A 108 1.59 -6.12 -0.32
C HIS A 108 3.03 -6.24 -0.82
N PRO A 109 3.50 -5.33 -1.68
CA PRO A 109 4.91 -5.25 -2.00
C PRO A 109 5.65 -4.48 -0.90
N GLY A 110 6.89 -4.89 -0.62
CA GLY A 110 7.87 -4.01 0.02
C GLY A 110 8.09 -2.74 -0.81
N ILE A 111 8.55 -1.68 -0.15
CA ILE A 111 9.04 -0.36 -0.63
C ILE A 111 9.11 -0.13 -2.16
N ASN A 112 8.45 0.93 -2.66
CA ASN A 112 8.32 1.28 -4.09
C ASN A 112 8.32 2.81 -4.39
N ASP A 113 9.14 3.29 -5.32
CA ASP A 113 9.15 4.66 -5.90
C ASP A 113 8.86 4.55 -7.42
N ASN A 114 7.68 5.00 -7.88
CA ASN A 114 7.08 5.42 -9.20
C ASN A 114 7.43 4.75 -10.60
N LYS A 115 6.48 4.47 -11.53
CA LYS A 115 5.45 5.35 -12.16
C LYS A 115 3.97 5.22 -11.74
N ILE A 116 3.51 4.07 -11.23
CA ILE A 116 2.15 3.98 -10.63
C ILE A 116 2.22 3.40 -9.21
N ASN A 117 3.16 2.48 -8.99
CA ASN A 117 3.48 1.87 -7.71
C ASN A 117 4.99 1.54 -7.66
N GLY A 118 5.82 2.40 -8.26
CA GLY A 118 7.03 2.01 -8.96
C GLY A 118 8.02 1.11 -8.24
N GLN A 119 8.33 0.03 -8.92
CA GLN A 119 9.56 -0.69 -8.68
C GLN A 119 10.53 -0.31 -9.81
N SER A 120 11.82 -0.60 -9.66
CA SER A 120 12.75 -0.59 -10.81
C SER A 120 13.34 0.77 -11.28
N HIS A 121 13.63 1.71 -10.39
CA HIS A 121 14.44 2.89 -10.74
C HIS A 121 15.94 2.59 -10.86
N GLY A 122 16.57 3.16 -11.89
CA GLY A 122 18.02 3.17 -12.04
C GLY A 122 18.72 4.14 -11.07
N TRP A 123 20.05 4.07 -11.01
CA TRP A 123 20.87 5.05 -10.29
C TRP A 123 21.86 5.73 -11.26
N PRO A 124 22.22 7.04 -11.07
CA PRO A 124 21.84 8.01 -10.03
C PRO A 124 20.36 8.44 -10.05
N ARG A 125 19.75 8.65 -8.87
CA ARG A 125 18.38 9.19 -8.76
C ARG A 125 18.40 10.67 -9.16
N ASN A 126 18.04 10.99 -10.41
CA ASN A 126 17.63 12.34 -10.74
C ASN A 126 16.16 12.48 -10.31
N ALA A 127 15.91 13.30 -9.28
CA ALA A 127 14.66 13.37 -8.52
C ALA A 127 13.38 13.73 -9.30
N ASN A 128 13.43 13.85 -10.62
CA ASN A 128 12.33 14.39 -11.44
C ASN A 128 11.90 13.47 -12.60
N ASN A 129 12.33 12.20 -12.65
CA ASN A 129 12.38 11.47 -13.92
C ASN A 129 11.58 10.17 -13.99
N ALA A 130 10.42 10.12 -13.36
CA ALA A 130 9.43 9.05 -13.52
C ALA A 130 8.81 8.99 -14.93
N THR A 131 9.34 9.68 -15.95
CA THR A 131 8.82 9.64 -17.32
C THR A 131 9.85 9.22 -18.36
N ARG A 132 11.16 9.35 -18.11
CA ARG A 132 12.18 9.01 -19.11
C ARG A 132 12.63 7.56 -18.99
N THR A 133 12.32 6.80 -20.04
CA THR A 133 12.93 5.51 -20.32
C THR A 133 14.36 5.75 -20.84
N GLY A 134 15.35 5.02 -20.31
CA GLY A 134 16.72 5.00 -20.87
C GLY A 134 17.71 6.05 -20.35
N ASP A 135 17.32 7.00 -19.50
CA ASP A 135 18.26 7.94 -18.85
C ASP A 135 18.87 7.35 -17.56
N ARG A 136 20.08 7.82 -17.18
CA ARG A 136 20.67 7.54 -15.86
C ARG A 136 19.69 7.98 -14.76
N GLY A 137 19.13 7.00 -14.04
CA GLY A 137 18.13 7.26 -13.00
C GLY A 137 16.67 7.10 -13.38
N GLY A 138 16.37 6.79 -14.64
CA GLY A 138 15.01 6.59 -15.13
C GLY A 138 14.40 5.25 -14.71
N TYR A 139 13.12 5.09 -15.04
CA TYR A 139 12.40 3.83 -14.91
C TYR A 139 13.03 2.76 -15.83
N THR A 140 13.34 1.58 -15.27
CA THR A 140 14.10 0.54 -16.00
C THR A 140 13.26 -0.66 -16.45
N GLY A 141 11.97 -0.71 -16.11
CA GLY A 141 11.06 -1.76 -16.58
C GLY A 141 11.24 -3.15 -15.95
N ARG A 142 12.21 -3.34 -15.03
CA ARG A 142 12.47 -4.68 -14.43
C ARG A 142 11.36 -5.21 -13.52
N ASP A 143 10.38 -4.37 -13.20
CA ASP A 143 9.17 -4.72 -12.46
C ASP A 143 8.00 -5.08 -13.38
N VAL A 144 8.13 -4.90 -14.70
CA VAL A 144 7.11 -5.30 -15.69
C VAL A 144 6.63 -6.74 -15.45
N PRO A 145 7.51 -7.76 -15.26
CA PRO A 145 7.04 -9.13 -15.02
C PRO A 145 6.14 -9.26 -13.79
N PHE A 146 6.48 -8.56 -12.70
CA PHE A 146 5.67 -8.56 -11.48
C PHE A 146 4.34 -7.83 -11.69
N MET A 147 4.36 -6.69 -12.36
CA MET A 147 3.15 -5.93 -12.69
C MET A 147 2.19 -6.71 -13.60
N GLN A 148 2.73 -7.42 -14.58
CA GLN A 148 1.96 -8.33 -15.44
C GLN A 148 1.33 -9.45 -14.62
N ALA A 149 2.09 -10.07 -13.71
CA ALA A 149 1.58 -11.15 -12.86
C ALA A 149 0.45 -10.68 -11.94
N LEU A 150 0.56 -9.50 -11.33
CA LEU A 150 -0.50 -8.93 -10.50
C LEU A 150 -1.79 -8.74 -11.29
N VAL A 151 -1.70 -8.09 -12.46
CA VAL A 151 -2.87 -7.84 -13.32
C VAL A 151 -3.47 -9.16 -13.83
N ALA A 152 -2.64 -10.14 -14.18
CA ALA A 152 -3.09 -11.41 -14.72
C ALA A 152 -3.66 -12.38 -13.66
N THR A 153 -3.49 -12.09 -12.36
CA THR A 153 -3.91 -13.00 -11.29
C THR A 153 -5.42 -12.89 -11.04
N PRO A 154 -6.20 -13.96 -11.31
CA PRO A 154 -7.63 -13.95 -11.05
C PRO A 154 -7.92 -13.77 -9.55
N GLY A 155 -8.91 -12.94 -9.22
CA GLY A 155 -9.34 -12.73 -7.84
C GLY A 155 -8.41 -11.87 -6.99
N LEU A 156 -7.32 -11.30 -7.56
CA LEU A 156 -6.55 -10.27 -6.87
C LEU A 156 -7.33 -8.96 -6.85
N ILE A 157 -7.81 -8.56 -5.68
CA ILE A 157 -8.70 -7.39 -5.54
C ILE A 157 -7.88 -6.11 -5.51
N GLY A 158 -6.77 -6.09 -4.78
CA GLY A 158 -5.98 -4.88 -4.60
C GLY A 158 -4.55 -5.11 -4.15
N LEU A 159 -3.72 -4.12 -4.46
CA LEU A 159 -2.34 -3.98 -4.06
C LEU A 159 -2.23 -2.82 -3.06
N PHE A 160 -1.72 -3.12 -1.86
CA PHE A 160 -1.58 -2.15 -0.78
C PHE A 160 -0.10 -1.93 -0.46
N TYR A 161 0.37 -0.69 -0.53
CA TYR A 161 1.81 -0.40 -0.51
C TYR A 161 2.15 0.92 0.20
N GLY A 162 3.43 1.12 0.52
CA GLY A 162 3.94 2.29 1.26
C GLY A 162 4.99 3.07 0.48
N HIS A 163 6.11 3.39 1.14
CA HIS A 163 7.24 4.19 0.65
C HIS A 163 7.01 5.70 0.54
N ASP A 164 5.93 6.11 -0.11
CA ASP A 164 5.62 7.53 -0.25
C ASP A 164 4.75 8.00 0.91
N HIS A 165 5.40 8.52 1.94
CA HIS A 165 4.80 8.74 3.26
C HIS A 165 3.71 9.81 3.27
N GLY A 166 3.62 10.65 2.24
CA GLY A 166 2.52 11.60 2.07
C GLY A 166 1.32 11.05 1.29
N ASN A 167 1.44 9.86 0.70
CA ASN A 167 0.39 9.28 -0.13
C ASN A 167 -0.56 8.41 0.69
N THR A 168 -1.84 8.59 0.42
CA THR A 168 -2.95 8.00 1.18
C THR A 168 -4.09 7.58 0.24
N TRP A 169 -3.95 7.89 -1.05
CA TRP A 169 -4.98 7.71 -2.06
C TRP A 169 -5.10 6.24 -2.47
N CYS A 170 -6.18 5.95 -3.18
CA CYS A 170 -6.40 4.71 -3.92
C CYS A 170 -6.71 5.06 -5.39
N TYR A 171 -6.40 4.15 -6.30
CA TYR A 171 -6.71 4.28 -7.73
C TYR A 171 -7.00 2.90 -8.33
N ARG A 172 -7.95 2.81 -9.24
CA ARG A 172 -8.19 1.57 -10.01
C ARG A 172 -7.49 1.66 -11.36
N TRP A 173 -6.48 0.83 -11.56
CA TRP A 173 -5.74 0.74 -12.81
C TRP A 173 -6.47 -0.16 -13.82
N THR A 174 -6.92 0.40 -14.95
CA THR A 174 -7.80 -0.28 -15.94
C THR A 174 -7.32 -0.18 -17.39
N GLY A 175 -6.10 0.28 -17.65
CA GLY A 175 -5.61 0.49 -19.03
C GLY A 175 -4.09 0.45 -19.15
N LYS A 176 -3.58 0.91 -20.28
CA LYS A 176 -2.13 1.03 -20.52
C LYS A 176 -1.54 2.26 -19.84
N LEU A 177 -0.26 2.18 -19.51
CA LEU A 177 0.51 3.29 -18.95
C LEU A 177 1.79 3.48 -19.75
N ASP A 178 2.07 4.72 -20.15
CA ASP A 178 3.24 5.00 -20.97
C ASP A 178 4.55 4.64 -20.25
N GLY A 179 5.29 3.72 -20.85
CA GLY A 179 6.54 3.20 -20.34
C GLY A 179 6.41 1.99 -19.40
N LEU A 180 5.19 1.55 -19.05
CA LEU A 180 4.92 0.25 -18.43
C LEU A 180 4.15 -0.59 -19.46
N ASP A 181 4.80 -1.56 -20.08
CA ASP A 181 4.19 -2.43 -21.11
C ASP A 181 3.28 -3.51 -20.49
N VAL A 182 2.26 -3.02 -19.78
CA VAL A 182 1.23 -3.80 -19.10
C VAL A 182 -0.11 -3.11 -19.31
N ASP A 183 -1.10 -3.87 -19.73
CA ASP A 183 -2.46 -3.39 -19.93
C ASP A 183 -3.38 -4.01 -18.88
N ALA A 184 -3.76 -3.22 -17.87
CA ALA A 184 -4.68 -3.68 -16.83
C ALA A 184 -6.14 -3.83 -17.31
N GLY A 185 -6.48 -3.30 -18.49
CA GLY A 185 -7.81 -3.41 -19.07
C GLY A 185 -8.10 -4.78 -19.66
N ILE A 186 -7.05 -5.50 -20.10
CA ILE A 186 -7.19 -6.84 -20.72
C ILE A 186 -7.65 -7.89 -19.68
N ALA A 187 -7.33 -7.70 -18.40
CA ALA A 187 -7.76 -8.58 -17.31
C ALA A 187 -9.21 -8.34 -16.83
N GLY A 188 -9.95 -7.41 -17.46
CA GLY A 188 -11.38 -7.18 -17.25
C GLY A 188 -11.75 -6.36 -15.99
N ALA A 189 -11.21 -6.69 -14.82
CA ALA A 189 -11.57 -6.04 -13.55
C ALA A 189 -10.67 -4.85 -13.19
N GLY A 190 -9.50 -4.70 -13.80
CA GLY A 190 -8.46 -3.77 -13.34
C GLY A 190 -7.89 -4.14 -11.97
N LEU A 191 -6.88 -3.40 -11.52
CA LEU A 191 -6.23 -3.61 -10.22
C LEU A 191 -6.35 -2.37 -9.35
N HIS A 192 -6.88 -2.53 -8.13
CA HIS A 192 -6.91 -1.44 -7.16
C HIS A 192 -5.53 -1.26 -6.52
N LEU A 193 -5.08 -0.02 -6.43
CA LEU A 193 -3.79 0.37 -5.90
C LEU A 193 -4.03 1.34 -4.76
N CYS A 194 -3.51 1.05 -3.56
CA CYS A 194 -3.84 1.81 -2.37
C CYS A 194 -2.59 2.05 -1.49
N TYR A 195 -2.33 3.31 -1.14
CA TYR A 195 -1.26 3.65 -0.22
C TYR A 195 -1.62 3.42 1.26
N GLY A 196 -0.64 3.06 2.08
CA GLY A 196 -0.86 2.64 3.47
C GLY A 196 -0.96 3.73 4.54
N GLN A 197 -0.77 5.02 4.21
CA GLN A 197 -0.48 6.12 5.18
C GLN A 197 0.91 6.00 5.84
N HIS A 198 1.36 7.09 6.46
CA HIS A 198 2.56 7.14 7.30
C HIS A 198 2.32 6.46 8.66
N THR A 199 2.67 5.18 8.81
CA THR A 199 2.26 4.36 9.98
C THR A 199 3.11 4.53 11.24
N ASP A 200 4.29 5.15 11.18
CA ASP A 200 5.20 5.26 12.33
C ASP A 200 6.12 6.48 12.21
N TYR A 201 6.99 6.70 13.19
CA TYR A 201 7.98 7.79 13.26
C TYR A 201 9.17 7.62 12.30
N GLY A 202 9.19 6.55 11.50
CA GLY A 202 10.27 6.27 10.54
C GLY A 202 10.05 6.89 9.16
N GLY A 203 11.13 7.15 8.44
CA GLY A 203 11.14 7.67 7.06
C GLY A 203 10.91 9.18 6.94
N TYR A 204 10.46 9.65 5.77
CA TYR A 204 10.48 11.08 5.44
C TYR A 204 9.13 11.78 5.65
N GLY A 205 9.19 13.09 5.82
CA GLY A 205 8.00 13.94 5.94
C GLY A 205 7.47 14.10 7.35
N TYR A 206 6.35 14.80 7.45
CA TYR A 206 5.68 15.12 8.72
C TYR A 206 4.17 14.90 8.62
N TRP A 207 3.69 14.13 7.64
CA TRP A 207 2.26 13.86 7.50
C TRP A 207 1.73 13.19 8.75
N VAL A 208 0.48 13.51 9.10
CA VAL A 208 -0.20 12.88 10.24
C VAL A 208 -0.06 11.36 10.17
N ARG A 209 0.29 10.73 11.28
CA ARG A 209 0.46 9.27 11.26
C ARG A 209 -0.88 8.57 11.19
N GLY A 210 -0.88 7.37 10.63
CA GLY A 210 -2.05 6.53 10.57
C GLY A 210 -1.80 5.25 9.79
N GLU A 211 -2.83 4.42 9.76
CA GLU A 211 -2.78 3.09 9.15
C GLU A 211 -3.98 2.88 8.25
N ARG A 212 -3.74 2.34 7.05
CA ARG A 212 -4.82 1.86 6.19
C ARG A 212 -5.36 0.54 6.74
N GLN A 213 -6.63 0.54 7.09
CA GLN A 213 -7.39 -0.63 7.48
C GLN A 213 -8.15 -1.18 6.27
N ILE A 214 -8.14 -2.50 6.11
CA ILE A 214 -8.80 -3.22 5.03
C ILE A 214 -9.93 -4.04 5.63
N VAL A 215 -11.16 -3.81 5.17
CA VAL A 215 -12.37 -4.45 5.67
C VAL A 215 -12.86 -5.44 4.64
N ALA A 216 -12.60 -6.73 4.91
CA ALA A 216 -13.03 -7.84 4.10
C ALA A 216 -14.30 -8.48 4.69
N THR A 217 -15.38 -8.49 3.93
CA THR A 217 -16.61 -9.23 4.28
C THR A 217 -16.78 -10.42 3.34
N ARG A 218 -17.40 -11.51 3.80
CA ARG A 218 -17.69 -12.67 2.92
C ARG A 218 -18.45 -12.28 1.64
N LYS A 219 -19.40 -11.34 1.75
CA LYS A 219 -20.12 -10.80 0.59
C LYS A 219 -19.18 -10.02 -0.33
N GLY A 220 -18.35 -9.15 0.24
CA GLY A 220 -17.37 -8.37 -0.50
C GLY A 220 -16.40 -9.25 -1.28
N LEU A 221 -15.81 -10.24 -0.61
CA LEU A 221 -14.87 -11.20 -1.20
C LEU A 221 -15.49 -12.00 -2.35
N ARG A 222 -16.74 -12.48 -2.20
CA ARG A 222 -17.48 -13.15 -3.29
C ARG A 222 -17.71 -12.25 -4.50
N ASN A 223 -17.82 -10.94 -4.28
CA ASN A 223 -18.02 -9.96 -5.33
C ASN A 223 -16.71 -9.35 -5.84
N GLY A 224 -15.55 -9.77 -5.32
CA GLY A 224 -14.25 -9.16 -5.66
C GLY A 224 -14.13 -7.70 -5.21
N THR A 225 -14.74 -7.35 -4.08
CA THR A 225 -14.78 -5.99 -3.54
C THR A 225 -14.26 -5.93 -2.11
N LEU A 226 -13.71 -4.77 -1.72
CA LEU A 226 -13.21 -4.49 -0.38
C LEU A 226 -13.55 -3.06 0.03
N ASP A 227 -13.86 -2.86 1.31
CA ASP A 227 -13.88 -1.52 1.87
C ASP A 227 -12.52 -1.23 2.51
N THR A 228 -12.05 0.01 2.42
CA THR A 228 -10.81 0.42 3.08
C THR A 228 -10.87 1.88 3.50
N HIS A 229 -10.16 2.21 4.58
CA HIS A 229 -10.05 3.56 5.11
C HIS A 229 -8.73 3.71 5.85
N THR A 230 -8.35 4.94 6.16
CA THR A 230 -7.18 5.24 6.98
C THR A 230 -7.64 5.70 8.35
N MET A 231 -7.16 5.05 9.41
CA MET A 231 -7.31 5.51 10.78
C MET A 231 -6.09 6.35 11.14
N LEU A 232 -6.31 7.64 11.40
CA LEU A 232 -5.26 8.55 11.83
C LEU A 232 -4.97 8.39 13.32
N GLU A 233 -3.78 8.77 13.74
CA GLU A 233 -3.37 8.79 15.16
C GLU A 233 -4.22 9.74 16.03
N THR A 234 -4.94 10.68 15.38
CA THR A 234 -5.92 11.55 16.02
C THR A 234 -7.24 10.84 16.34
N GLY A 235 -7.43 9.61 15.85
CA GLY A 235 -8.68 8.85 15.89
C GLY A 235 -9.63 9.14 14.73
N GLU A 236 -9.30 10.10 13.85
CA GLU A 236 -10.11 10.42 12.68
C GLU A 236 -9.99 9.33 11.60
N VAL A 237 -11.11 9.04 10.93
CA VAL A 237 -11.16 8.11 9.78
C VAL A 237 -11.23 8.92 8.49
N VAL A 238 -10.25 8.74 7.61
CA VAL A 238 -10.14 9.46 6.33
C VAL A 238 -9.94 8.50 5.15
N GLY A 239 -10.23 8.96 3.93
CA GLY A 239 -9.99 8.17 2.72
C GLY A 239 -10.75 6.84 2.71
N LYS A 240 -11.99 6.88 3.21
CA LYS A 240 -12.90 5.73 3.23
C LYS A 240 -13.47 5.52 1.84
N VAL A 241 -13.22 4.36 1.27
CA VAL A 241 -13.57 4.03 -0.11
C VAL A 241 -13.96 2.56 -0.25
N THR A 242 -14.72 2.24 -1.31
CA THR A 242 -15.09 0.86 -1.66
C THR A 242 -14.42 0.48 -2.98
N LEU A 243 -13.46 -0.44 -2.92
CA LEU A 243 -12.77 -0.99 -4.08
C LEU A 243 -13.74 -1.88 -4.87
N ASN A 244 -14.22 -1.38 -6.01
CA ASN A 244 -15.23 -2.02 -6.85
C ASN A 244 -15.06 -1.62 -8.34
N SER A 245 -15.98 -2.09 -9.20
CA SER A 245 -15.94 -1.80 -10.63
C SER A 245 -16.31 -0.35 -11.02
N THR A 246 -16.76 0.49 -10.09
CA THR A 246 -17.12 1.90 -10.32
C THR A 246 -16.18 2.87 -9.62
N PHE A 247 -15.13 2.38 -8.94
CA PHE A 247 -14.27 3.17 -8.04
C PHE A 247 -13.77 4.50 -8.62
N ASN A 248 -13.36 4.53 -9.89
CA ASN A 248 -12.84 5.76 -10.51
C ASN A 248 -13.95 6.76 -10.90
N ASP A 249 -15.20 6.31 -10.96
CA ASP A 249 -16.38 7.10 -11.30
C ASP A 249 -17.16 7.53 -10.04
N ASP A 250 -16.93 6.84 -8.92
CA ASP A 250 -17.53 7.13 -7.62
C ASP A 250 -16.94 8.42 -7.00
N VAL A 251 -17.75 9.10 -6.18
CA VAL A 251 -17.33 10.32 -5.46
C VAL A 251 -17.07 9.99 -4.00
N TYR A 252 -15.89 10.39 -3.51
CA TYR A 252 -15.43 10.15 -2.14
C TYR A 252 -15.01 11.46 -1.47
N ASP A 253 -15.00 11.45 -0.13
CA ASP A 253 -14.53 12.58 0.66
C ASP A 253 -13.05 12.88 0.40
N THR A 254 -12.72 14.17 0.37
CA THR A 254 -11.33 14.61 0.25
C THR A 254 -10.53 14.22 1.48
N VAL A 255 -9.36 13.62 1.28
CA VAL A 255 -8.42 13.33 2.38
C VAL A 255 -7.66 14.61 2.76
N PRO A 256 -7.68 15.03 4.03
CA PRO A 256 -7.00 16.25 4.43
C PRO A 256 -5.48 16.06 4.44
N ASN A 257 -4.74 17.05 3.95
CA ASN A 257 -3.27 17.06 3.95
C ASN A 257 -2.74 17.66 5.26
N VAL A 258 -2.83 16.89 6.34
CA VAL A 258 -2.43 17.32 7.70
C VAL A 258 -1.03 16.81 8.04
N LYS A 259 -0.30 17.60 8.82
CA LYS A 259 1.02 17.24 9.35
C LYS A 259 1.01 17.19 10.87
N THR A 260 1.70 16.23 11.47
CA THR A 260 1.96 16.20 12.92
C THR A 260 3.46 16.30 13.17
N PHE A 261 3.81 17.12 14.16
CA PHE A 261 5.19 17.32 14.57
C PHE A 261 5.36 16.74 15.97
N MET A 262 6.49 16.08 16.24
CA MET A 262 6.83 15.79 17.62
C MET A 262 7.05 17.13 18.34
N PRO A 263 6.38 17.38 19.48
CA PRO A 263 6.71 18.53 20.29
C PRO A 263 8.17 18.38 20.72
N LEU A 264 9.02 19.32 20.30
CA LEU A 264 10.34 19.43 20.87
C LEU A 264 10.13 19.65 22.37
N SER A 265 10.78 18.84 23.21
CA SER A 265 10.87 19.12 24.64
C SER A 265 11.28 20.58 24.78
N ALA A 266 10.52 21.34 25.59
CA ALA A 266 10.69 22.78 25.75
C ALA A 266 12.11 23.10 26.28
N GLY A 267 13.07 23.15 25.36
CA GLY A 267 14.39 23.71 25.57
C GLY A 267 14.23 25.21 25.55
N LYS A 268 14.32 25.80 26.75
CA LYS A 268 14.39 27.25 27.07
C LYS A 268 14.15 28.18 25.88
N GLU A 269 13.00 28.87 25.93
CA GLU A 269 12.69 30.03 25.10
C GLU A 269 13.94 30.91 24.91
N SER A 270 14.49 30.93 23.70
CA SER A 270 15.26 32.06 23.21
C SER A 270 14.28 32.94 22.46
N THR A 271 13.76 33.95 23.15
CA THR A 271 12.94 35.01 22.57
C THR A 271 13.75 35.75 21.51
N SER A 272 13.51 35.44 20.24
CA SER A 272 13.84 36.35 19.13
C SER A 272 12.59 37.16 18.80
N LEU A 273 12.54 38.37 19.35
CA LEU A 273 11.57 39.39 19.00
C LEU A 273 11.79 39.81 17.53
N ALA A 274 10.87 39.41 16.66
CA ALA A 274 10.63 40.09 15.39
C ALA A 274 9.12 40.35 15.27
N VAL A 275 8.63 41.27 16.12
CA VAL A 275 7.30 41.86 15.94
C VAL A 275 7.39 42.81 14.76
N THR A 276 6.83 42.39 13.63
CA THR A 276 6.44 43.34 12.57
C THR A 276 5.08 43.92 12.95
N LEU A 277 5.09 45.13 13.51
CA LEU A 277 3.86 45.91 13.70
C LEU A 277 3.27 46.25 12.33
N ARG A 278 2.01 45.87 12.11
CA ARG A 278 1.09 46.61 11.23
C ARG A 278 0.01 47.22 12.11
N PRO A 279 -0.29 48.53 12.02
CA PRO A 279 -1.32 49.14 12.83
C PRO A 279 -2.69 48.81 12.23
N ALA A 280 -3.53 48.11 13.00
CA ALA A 280 -4.96 48.11 12.76
C ALA A 280 -5.56 49.33 13.47
N LEU A 281 -6.10 50.28 12.71
CA LEU A 281 -6.96 51.32 13.26
C LEU A 281 -8.21 50.66 13.84
N ALA A 282 -8.33 50.72 15.17
CA ALA A 282 -9.58 50.53 15.86
C ALA A 282 -10.40 51.83 15.77
N VAL A 283 -11.61 51.75 15.20
CA VAL A 283 -12.66 52.74 15.47
C VAL A 283 -13.80 51.99 16.14
N LEU A 284 -14.03 52.35 17.40
CA LEU A 284 -15.11 51.90 18.26
C LEU A 284 -16.17 53.01 18.32
N ALA A 285 -17.45 52.64 18.17
CA ALA A 285 -18.70 53.30 18.60
C ALA A 285 -19.78 53.11 17.51
N LEU A 286 -21.07 52.88 17.77
CA LEU A 286 -21.89 52.81 18.97
C LEU A 286 -23.17 52.02 18.59
N LEU A 287 -23.78 51.32 19.54
CA LEU A 287 -25.10 50.70 19.41
C LEU A 287 -26.19 51.75 19.15
N LEU A 288 -27.18 51.43 18.30
CA LEU A 288 -28.58 51.87 18.45
C LEU A 288 -29.53 50.98 17.61
N PHE A 289 -30.67 50.67 18.22
CA PHE A 289 -31.77 49.80 17.80
C PHE A 289 -32.39 50.18 16.44
N CYS A 290 -32.91 49.20 15.68
CA CYS A 290 -34.36 49.01 15.43
C CYS A 290 -34.67 47.96 14.33
N ASN A 291 -35.31 46.86 14.74
CA ASN A 291 -36.43 46.13 14.09
C ASN A 291 -36.72 46.30 12.58
N LYS A 292 -36.58 45.23 11.77
CA LYS A 292 -37.66 44.65 10.91
C LYS A 292 -37.18 43.50 10.00
N ARG A 293 -38.05 42.47 9.95
CA ARG A 293 -38.24 41.37 8.98
C ARG A 293 -37.58 41.49 7.58
N GLY A 294 -37.06 40.37 7.08
CA GLY A 294 -36.87 40.12 5.65
C GLY A 294 -36.23 38.76 5.33
N ARG A 295 -36.91 37.94 4.52
CA ARG A 295 -36.48 36.62 3.97
C ARG A 295 -35.56 36.80 2.75
N ALA A 296 -34.76 35.76 2.44
CA ALA A 296 -34.38 35.17 1.13
C ALA A 296 -32.92 34.66 1.20
N ALA A 297 -32.65 33.36 0.97
CA ALA A 297 -32.23 32.76 -0.32
C ALA A 297 -31.04 33.53 -0.93
N TRP A 298 -29.84 32.96 -1.09
CA TRP A 298 -29.44 31.66 -1.65
C TRP A 298 -28.26 31.05 -0.89
#